data_AF-A0A821ID67-F1
#
_entry.id   AF-A0A821ID67-F1
#
_cell.length_a   1.000
_cell.length_b   1.000
_cell.length_c   1.000
_cell.angle_alpha   90.00
_cell.angle_beta   90.00
_cell.angle_gamma   90.00
#
_symmetry.space_group_name_H-M   'P 1'
#
loop_
_entity.id
_entity.type
_entity.pdbx_description
1 polymer ?
#
loop_
_entity_poly.entity_id
_entity_poly.type
_entity_poly.pdbx_seq_one_letter_code
_entity_poly.pdbx_strand_id
1 'polypeptide(L)'
;QKLPGTSYYPSLPSIFTDTHCKLRVWLEYVEQSLLTDKIRISDLHAINAKKKVYKELLEQTFEQERNLESLNKIATEHYSKLTIDITRRVQEELINYRDRLNDLKMFLSDRLTKCNNLDKILNDFESGMEKVKIWIRNAQTRLTTSSSLIGVEDQLGRNQNIQQESRETQTIINRLNRDIIDITKDVDESLARRLREDMRIINESWSRFISSSKAHSQNVQ
;
A
#
# COMPACT_ATOMS: atom_id res chain seq x y z
N GLN A 1 29.02 1.21 35.16
CA GLN A 1 28.08 2.31 34.83
C GLN A 1 26.69 1.72 34.68
N LYS A 2 25.72 2.16 35.50
CA LYS A 2 24.31 1.78 35.34
C LYS A 2 23.72 2.61 34.20
N LEU A 3 23.10 1.94 33.22
CA LEU A 3 22.33 2.62 32.18
C LEU A 3 21.15 3.37 32.83
N PRO A 4 20.84 4.61 32.43
CA PRO A 4 19.69 5.33 32.96
C PRO A 4 18.41 4.57 32.56
N GLY A 5 17.56 4.28 33.54
CA GLY A 5 16.23 3.70 33.31
C GLY A 5 16.07 2.21 33.61
N THR A 6 16.99 1.52 34.30
CA THR A 6 16.73 0.16 34.80
C THR A 6 15.75 0.21 35.98
N SER A 7 14.47 -0.14 35.76
CA SER A 7 13.56 -0.52 36.85
C SER A 7 14.16 -1.75 37.53
N TYR A 8 14.80 -1.53 38.68
CA TYR A 8 15.49 -2.59 39.41
C TYR A 8 14.47 -3.33 40.28
N TYR A 9 14.23 -4.60 39.95
CA TYR A 9 13.35 -5.50 40.70
C TYR A 9 14.20 -6.54 41.45
N PRO A 10 14.78 -6.21 42.62
CA PRO A 10 15.77 -7.05 43.30
C PRO A 10 15.26 -8.45 43.67
N SER A 11 13.95 -8.58 43.87
CA SER A 11 13.30 -9.83 44.26
C SER A 11 12.79 -10.66 43.06
N LEU A 12 12.96 -10.17 41.83
CA LEU A 12 12.62 -10.90 40.61
C LEU A 12 13.86 -11.55 39.99
N PRO A 13 13.71 -12.72 39.34
CA PRO A 13 14.81 -13.38 38.64
C PRO A 13 15.46 -12.46 37.59
N SER A 14 16.77 -12.63 37.33
CA SER A 14 17.48 -11.87 36.30
C SER A 14 16.82 -11.98 34.92
N ILE A 15 16.31 -13.17 34.58
CA ILE A 15 15.58 -13.42 33.32
C ILE A 15 14.34 -12.53 33.18
N PHE A 16 13.66 -12.17 34.27
CA PHE A 16 12.56 -11.21 34.23
C PHE A 16 13.09 -9.83 33.85
N THR A 17 14.14 -9.36 34.54
CA THR A 17 14.70 -8.03 34.34
C THR A 17 15.26 -7.88 32.92
N ASP A 18 15.92 -8.90 32.40
CA ASP A 18 16.50 -8.91 31.06
C ASP A 18 15.41 -8.87 29.97
N THR A 19 14.40 -9.75 30.08
CA THR A 19 13.28 -9.79 29.12
C THR A 19 12.44 -8.52 29.18
N HIS A 20 12.19 -7.99 30.38
CA HIS A 20 11.52 -6.70 30.59
C HIS A 20 12.26 -5.56 29.89
N CYS A 21 13.58 -5.48 30.07
CA CYS A 21 14.40 -4.44 29.45
C CYS A 21 14.37 -4.54 27.92
N LYS A 22 14.52 -5.76 27.38
CA LYS A 22 14.48 -6.01 25.93
C LYS A 22 13.13 -5.62 25.32
N LEU A 23 12.03 -6.03 25.95
CA LEU A 23 10.68 -5.72 25.47
C LEU A 23 10.45 -4.20 25.42
N ARG A 24 10.82 -3.50 26.50
CA ARG A 24 10.69 -2.04 26.57
C ARG A 24 11.48 -1.32 25.48
N VAL A 25 12.76 -1.67 25.34
CA VAL A 25 13.65 -1.06 24.34
C VAL A 25 13.13 -1.33 22.92
N TRP A 26 12.64 -2.54 22.66
CA TRP A 26 12.06 -2.88 21.37
C TRP A 26 10.79 -2.06 21.08
N LEU A 27 9.87 -1.95 22.05
CA LEU A 27 8.65 -1.15 21.90
C LEU A 27 8.96 0.32 21.61
N GLU A 28 9.85 0.92 22.41
CA GLU A 28 10.28 2.31 22.21
C GLU A 28 10.91 2.52 20.82
N TYR A 29 11.78 1.59 20.39
CA TYR A 29 12.40 1.66 19.06
C TYR A 29 11.38 1.59 17.92
N VAL A 30 10.45 0.62 17.98
CA VAL A 30 9.46 0.44 16.92
C VAL A 30 8.49 1.62 16.87
N GLU A 31 8.01 2.08 18.02
CA GLU A 31 7.10 3.23 18.09
C GLU A 31 7.76 4.50 17.53
N GLN A 32 9.01 4.79 17.90
CA GLN A 32 9.75 5.92 17.34
C GLN A 32 9.96 5.78 15.83
N SER A 33 10.31 4.58 15.36
CA SER A 33 10.47 4.31 13.93
C SER A 33 9.16 4.58 13.18
N LEU A 34 8.02 4.12 13.70
CA LEU A 34 6.71 4.31 13.07
C LEU A 34 6.18 5.75 13.15
N LEU A 35 6.54 6.51 14.19
CA LEU A 35 6.20 7.94 14.29
C LEU A 35 6.88 8.77 13.19
N THR A 36 8.12 8.42 12.86
CA THR A 36 8.88 9.10 11.79
C THR A 36 8.55 8.57 10.40
N ASP A 37 7.89 7.41 10.30
CA ASP A 37 7.54 6.78 9.04
C ASP A 37 6.33 7.44 8.37
N LYS A 38 6.60 8.52 7.65
CA LYS A 38 5.62 9.09 6.72
C LYS A 38 5.43 8.09 5.57
N ILE A 39 4.21 7.64 5.31
CA ILE A 39 3.88 6.97 4.05
C ILE A 39 4.07 8.01 2.94
N ARG A 40 5.27 8.05 2.36
CA ARG A 40 5.55 8.73 1.11
C ARG A 40 6.00 7.66 0.14
N ILE A 41 5.11 7.34 -0.78
CA ILE A 41 5.27 6.27 -1.75
C ILE A 41 5.67 6.93 -3.06
N SER A 42 6.91 6.70 -3.47
CA SER A 42 7.50 7.23 -4.70
C SER A 42 7.27 6.32 -5.91
N ASP A 43 7.12 5.03 -5.67
CA ASP A 43 6.94 4.00 -6.68
C ASP A 43 6.47 2.68 -6.05
N LEU A 44 6.19 1.69 -6.91
CA LEU A 44 5.78 0.34 -6.53
C LEU A 44 6.83 -0.40 -5.69
N HIS A 45 8.12 -0.12 -5.90
CA HIS A 45 9.19 -0.73 -5.12
C HIS A 45 9.17 -0.24 -3.66
N ALA A 46 8.95 1.07 -3.46
CA ALA A 46 8.77 1.67 -2.14
C ALA A 46 7.54 1.11 -1.40
N ILE A 47 6.44 0.83 -2.11
CA ILE A 47 5.27 0.14 -1.52
C ILE A 47 5.66 -1.23 -1.01
N ASN A 48 6.35 -2.02 -1.84
CA ASN A 48 6.74 -3.38 -1.48
C ASN A 48 7.77 -3.43 -0.34
N ALA A 49 8.71 -2.48 -0.31
CA ALA A 49 9.64 -2.31 0.80
C ALA A 49 8.90 -2.03 2.12
N LYS A 50 7.94 -1.10 2.12
CA LYS A 50 7.11 -0.80 3.31
C LYS A 50 6.26 -1.99 3.74
N LYS A 51 5.61 -2.68 2.80
CA LYS A 51 4.84 -3.91 3.08
C LYS A 51 5.70 -4.95 3.79
N LYS A 52 6.93 -5.16 3.33
CA LYS A 52 7.88 -6.09 3.95
C LYS A 52 8.18 -5.69 5.39
N VAL A 53 8.55 -4.43 5.62
CA VAL A 53 8.84 -3.91 6.97
C VAL A 53 7.63 -4.08 7.91
N TYR A 54 6.42 -3.70 7.47
CA TYR A 54 5.24 -3.84 8.33
C TYR A 54 4.88 -5.30 8.63
N LYS A 55 5.06 -6.22 7.68
CA LYS A 55 4.88 -7.66 7.92
C LYS A 55 5.89 -8.18 8.93
N GLU A 56 7.16 -7.86 8.77
CA GLU A 56 8.23 -8.30 9.69
C GLU A 56 7.99 -7.75 11.11
N LEU A 57 7.58 -6.48 11.24
CA LEU A 57 7.24 -5.90 12.54
C LEU A 57 5.99 -6.57 13.15
N LEU A 58 4.97 -6.87 12.35
CA LEU A 58 3.78 -7.55 12.81
C LEU A 58 4.12 -8.97 13.29
N GLU A 59 4.97 -9.70 12.57
CA GLU A 59 5.47 -11.00 13.00
C GLU A 59 6.24 -10.91 14.33
N GLN A 60 7.07 -9.89 14.50
CA GLN A 60 7.79 -9.64 15.75
C GLN A 60 6.85 -9.36 16.93
N THR A 61 5.68 -8.74 16.73
CA THR A 61 4.71 -8.52 17.83
C THR A 61 4.27 -9.84 18.48
N PHE A 62 4.06 -10.91 17.71
CA PHE A 62 3.68 -12.22 18.26
C PHE A 62 4.79 -12.83 19.13
N GLU A 63 6.06 -12.59 18.79
CA GLU A 63 7.18 -12.98 19.66
C GLU A 63 7.20 -12.16 20.95
N GLN A 64 6.92 -10.86 20.86
CA GLN A 64 6.84 -10.00 22.05
C GLN A 64 5.65 -10.33 22.95
N GLU A 65 4.54 -10.82 22.40
CA GLU A 65 3.43 -11.35 23.20
C GLU A 65 3.83 -12.57 24.01
N ARG A 66 4.57 -13.52 23.42
CA ARG A 66 5.13 -14.66 24.15
C ARG A 66 6.06 -14.23 25.27
N ASN A 67 6.91 -13.23 25.01
CA ASN A 67 7.78 -12.64 26.03
C ASN A 67 6.97 -11.99 27.16
N LEU A 68 5.90 -11.27 26.84
CA LEU A 68 5.02 -10.64 27.82
C LEU A 68 4.26 -11.68 28.66
N GLU A 69 3.79 -12.76 28.06
CA GLU A 69 3.18 -13.89 28.76
C GLU A 69 4.17 -14.55 29.73
N SER A 70 5.41 -14.77 29.29
CA SER A 70 6.49 -15.29 30.14
C SER A 70 6.80 -14.36 31.32
N LEU A 71 6.91 -13.05 31.08
CA LEU A 71 7.08 -12.05 32.13
C LEU A 71 5.95 -12.09 33.14
N ASN A 72 4.70 -12.15 32.68
CA ASN A 72 3.53 -12.19 33.55
C ASN A 72 3.49 -13.47 34.40
N LYS A 73 3.90 -14.61 33.83
CA LYS A 73 4.03 -15.86 34.57
C LYS A 73 5.09 -15.76 35.68
N ILE A 74 6.29 -15.30 35.34
CA ILE A 74 7.40 -15.15 36.30
C ILE A 74 7.02 -14.18 37.42
N ALA A 75 6.41 -13.04 37.07
CA ALA A 75 5.94 -12.06 38.06
C ALA A 75 4.91 -12.67 39.01
N THR A 76 3.93 -13.39 38.47
CA THR A 76 2.86 -14.03 39.26
C THR A 76 3.41 -15.06 40.26
N GLU A 77 4.36 -15.88 39.84
CA GLU A 77 5.05 -16.85 40.72
C GLU A 77 5.85 -16.19 41.86
N HIS A 78 6.21 -14.91 41.70
CA HIS A 78 7.06 -14.19 42.64
C HIS A 78 6.33 -13.09 43.44
N TYR A 79 5.04 -12.81 43.18
CA TYR A 79 4.29 -11.74 43.86
C TYR A 79 4.30 -11.86 45.39
N SER A 80 4.29 -13.07 45.94
CA SER A 80 4.36 -13.31 47.39
C SER A 80 5.67 -12.84 48.03
N LYS A 81 6.73 -12.63 47.23
CA LYS A 81 8.05 -12.16 47.67
C LYS A 81 8.28 -10.67 47.41
N LEU A 82 7.30 -9.98 46.84
CA LEU A 82 7.36 -8.57 46.51
C LEU A 82 6.57 -7.74 47.52
N THR A 83 7.01 -6.51 47.78
CA THR A 83 6.17 -5.51 48.47
C THR A 83 4.98 -5.14 47.59
N ILE A 84 3.86 -4.77 48.20
CA ILE A 84 2.63 -4.34 47.50
C ILE A 84 2.92 -3.28 46.41
N ASP A 85 3.77 -2.29 46.71
CA ASP A 85 4.12 -1.23 45.76
C ASP A 85 4.85 -1.74 44.51
N ILE A 86 5.77 -2.70 44.69
CA ILE A 86 6.50 -3.32 43.59
C ILE A 86 5.55 -4.20 42.76
N THR A 87 4.70 -5.00 43.41
CA THR A 87 3.68 -5.81 42.74
C THR A 87 2.78 -4.95 41.86
N ARG A 88 2.26 -3.84 42.40
CA ARG A 88 1.41 -2.90 41.66
C ARG A 88 2.14 -2.32 40.45
N ARG A 89 3.39 -1.85 40.63
CA ARG A 89 4.19 -1.29 39.52
C ARG A 89 4.41 -2.31 38.40
N VAL A 90 4.79 -3.54 38.75
CA VAL A 90 4.99 -4.62 37.76
C VAL A 90 3.69 -4.91 37.00
N GLN A 91 2.56 -4.99 37.70
CA GLN A 91 1.25 -5.19 37.07
C GLN A 91 0.90 -4.06 36.09
N GLU A 92 1.08 -2.80 36.51
CA GLU A 92 0.84 -1.63 35.66
C GLU A 92 1.73 -1.62 34.41
N GLU A 93 3.02 -1.95 34.55
CA GLU A 93 3.94 -2.04 33.41
C GLU A 93 3.56 -3.16 32.44
N LEU A 94 3.18 -4.34 32.93
CA LEU A 94 2.76 -5.46 32.08
C LEU A 94 1.44 -5.17 31.34
N ILE A 95 0.49 -4.48 31.99
CA ILE A 95 -0.74 -3.99 31.35
C ILE A 95 -0.38 -2.98 30.25
N ASN A 96 0.47 -1.99 30.57
CA ASN A 96 0.92 -1.00 29.59
C ASN A 96 1.61 -1.64 28.38
N TYR A 97 2.46 -2.66 28.56
CA TYR A 97 3.06 -3.39 27.44
C TYR A 97 2.02 -4.13 26.59
N ARG A 98 1.00 -4.73 27.22
CA ARG A 98 -0.09 -5.39 26.50
C ARG A 98 -0.84 -4.41 25.61
N ASP A 99 -1.21 -3.25 26.17
CA ASP A 99 -1.96 -2.23 25.44
C ASP A 99 -1.13 -1.69 24.27
N ARG A 100 0.14 -1.34 24.51
CA ARG A 100 1.08 -0.88 23.46
C ARG A 100 1.27 -1.92 22.34
N LEU A 101 1.40 -3.21 22.68
CA LEU A 101 1.50 -4.28 21.68
C LEU A 101 0.21 -4.43 20.85
N ASN A 102 -0.95 -4.30 21.49
CA ASN A 102 -2.24 -4.35 20.80
C ASN A 102 -2.42 -3.17 19.85
N ASP A 103 -2.12 -1.96 20.30
CA ASP A 103 -2.14 -0.75 19.49
C ASP A 103 -1.19 -0.85 18.30
N LEU A 104 0.02 -1.37 18.53
CA LEU A 104 1.01 -1.59 17.49
C LEU A 104 0.53 -2.59 16.42
N LYS A 105 -0.08 -3.71 16.83
CA LYS A 105 -0.66 -4.69 15.90
C LYS A 105 -1.77 -4.09 15.04
N MET A 106 -2.68 -3.34 15.66
CA MET A 106 -3.77 -2.66 14.94
C MET A 106 -3.19 -1.65 13.93
N PHE A 107 -2.26 -0.81 14.38
CA PHE A 107 -1.61 0.19 13.54
C PHE A 107 -0.88 -0.45 12.35
N LEU A 108 -0.09 -1.50 12.58
CA LEU A 108 0.64 -2.21 11.52
C LEU A 108 -0.31 -2.89 10.52
N SER A 109 -1.40 -3.48 11.01
CA SER A 109 -2.42 -4.12 10.16
C SER A 109 -3.14 -3.11 9.26
N ASP A 110 -3.49 -1.94 9.80
CA ASP A 110 -4.08 -0.84 9.04
C ASP A 110 -3.12 -0.31 7.96
N ARG A 111 -1.85 -0.13 8.33
CA ARG A 111 -0.80 0.32 7.40
C ARG A 111 -0.58 -0.70 6.27
N LEU A 112 -0.54 -1.98 6.61
CA LEU A 112 -0.39 -3.05 5.62
C LEU A 112 -1.59 -3.11 4.68
N THR A 113 -2.81 -2.96 5.20
CA THR A 113 -4.04 -2.90 4.39
C THR A 113 -4.01 -1.73 3.41
N LYS A 114 -3.62 -0.53 3.88
CA LYS A 114 -3.46 0.65 3.01
C LYS A 114 -2.43 0.40 1.91
N CYS A 115 -1.27 -0.15 2.24
CA CYS A 115 -0.25 -0.47 1.24
C CYS A 115 -0.72 -1.53 0.24
N ASN A 116 -1.46 -2.57 0.67
CA ASN A 116 -2.01 -3.58 -0.24
C ASN A 116 -3.05 -2.99 -1.20
N ASN A 117 -3.92 -2.11 -0.71
CA ASN A 117 -4.91 -1.46 -1.55
C ASN A 117 -4.24 -0.55 -2.59
N LEU A 118 -3.27 0.26 -2.17
CA LEU A 118 -2.55 1.14 -3.07
C LEU A 118 -1.71 0.37 -4.10
N ASP A 119 -1.02 -0.70 -3.69
CA ASP A 119 -0.30 -1.63 -4.58
C ASP A 119 -1.24 -2.17 -5.67
N LYS A 120 -2.41 -2.65 -5.27
CA LYS A 120 -3.41 -3.18 -6.22
C LYS A 120 -3.88 -2.10 -7.19
N ILE A 121 -4.32 -0.95 -6.68
CA ILE A 121 -4.86 0.13 -7.52
C ILE A 121 -3.78 0.65 -8.48
N LEU A 122 -2.53 0.81 -8.02
CA LEU A 122 -1.43 1.27 -8.87
C LEU A 122 -1.09 0.26 -9.96
N ASN A 123 -1.02 -1.04 -9.64
CA ASN A 123 -0.81 -2.09 -10.65
C ASN A 123 -1.95 -2.15 -11.68
N ASP A 124 -3.21 -2.08 -11.21
CA ASP A 124 -4.39 -2.08 -12.08
C ASP A 124 -4.44 -0.83 -12.98
N PHE A 125 -3.97 0.30 -12.45
CA PHE A 125 -3.83 1.56 -13.19
C PHE A 125 -2.74 1.46 -14.26
N GLU A 126 -1.52 1.05 -13.91
CA GLU A 126 -0.41 0.92 -14.87
C GLU A 126 -0.73 -0.10 -15.97
N SER A 127 -1.32 -1.24 -15.61
CA SER A 127 -1.80 -2.25 -16.57
C SER A 127 -2.90 -1.70 -17.50
N GLY A 128 -3.86 -0.96 -16.94
CA GLY A 128 -4.92 -0.33 -17.74
C GLY A 128 -4.38 0.75 -18.68
N MET A 129 -3.44 1.58 -18.21
CA MET A 129 -2.75 2.59 -19.02
C MET A 129 -2.04 1.94 -20.21
N GLU A 130 -1.31 0.85 -19.99
CA GLU A 130 -0.60 0.16 -21.06
C GLU A 130 -1.56 -0.45 -22.08
N LYS A 131 -2.66 -1.07 -21.63
CA LYS A 131 -3.71 -1.59 -22.53
C LYS A 131 -4.28 -0.49 -23.43
N VAL A 132 -4.58 0.68 -22.87
CA VAL A 132 -5.10 1.82 -23.64
C VAL A 132 -4.05 2.35 -24.62
N LYS A 133 -2.78 2.49 -24.20
CA LYS A 133 -1.67 2.92 -25.07
C LYS A 133 -1.53 2.00 -26.29
N ILE A 134 -1.46 0.68 -26.05
CA ILE A 134 -1.36 -0.33 -27.11
C ILE A 134 -2.58 -0.27 -28.02
N TRP A 135 -3.79 -0.19 -27.45
CA TRP A 135 -5.01 -0.14 -28.23
C TRP A 135 -5.06 1.09 -29.14
N ILE A 136 -4.80 2.30 -28.61
CA ILE A 136 -4.81 3.54 -29.39
C ILE A 136 -3.83 3.45 -30.56
N ARG A 137 -2.59 2.98 -30.30
CA ARG A 137 -1.57 2.81 -31.34
C ARG A 137 -2.02 1.84 -32.43
N ASN A 138 -2.59 0.70 -32.05
CA ASN A 138 -3.07 -0.31 -32.99
C ASN A 138 -4.27 0.21 -33.79
N ALA A 139 -5.22 0.87 -33.14
CA ALA A 139 -6.41 1.43 -33.78
C ALA A 139 -6.05 2.56 -34.76
N GLN A 140 -5.11 3.44 -34.40
CA GLN A 140 -4.55 4.44 -35.31
C GLN A 140 -3.90 3.80 -36.53
N THR A 141 -3.10 2.74 -36.34
CA THR A 141 -2.49 1.99 -37.45
C THR A 141 -3.57 1.39 -38.35
N ARG A 142 -4.63 0.79 -37.80
CA ARG A 142 -5.75 0.25 -38.59
C ARG A 142 -6.50 1.33 -39.38
N LEU A 143 -6.67 2.53 -38.82
CA LEU A 143 -7.28 3.66 -39.53
C LEU A 143 -6.40 4.20 -40.65
N THR A 144 -5.07 4.20 -40.50
CA THR A 144 -4.15 4.70 -41.53
C THR A 144 -3.82 3.67 -42.61
N THR A 145 -3.88 2.38 -42.28
CA THR A 145 -3.52 1.29 -43.22
C THR A 145 -4.70 0.99 -44.16
N SER A 146 -4.79 1.83 -45.20
CA SER A 146 -5.42 1.58 -46.50
C SER A 146 -6.93 1.30 -46.55
N SER A 147 -7.65 2.41 -46.67
CA SER A 147 -8.94 2.61 -47.32
C SER A 147 -8.95 2.39 -48.86
N SER A 148 -7.86 1.94 -49.48
CA SER A 148 -7.71 1.94 -50.96
C SER A 148 -7.80 0.56 -51.65
N LEU A 149 -7.91 -0.56 -50.93
CA LEU A 149 -7.83 -1.92 -51.52
C LEU A 149 -8.89 -2.92 -51.02
N ILE A 150 -9.83 -2.48 -50.19
CA ILE A 150 -10.74 -3.37 -49.46
C ILE A 150 -12.18 -2.95 -49.78
N GLY A 151 -13.05 -3.91 -50.10
CA GLY A 151 -14.43 -3.65 -50.46
C GLY A 151 -15.20 -2.91 -49.36
N VAL A 152 -16.23 -2.15 -49.74
CA VAL A 152 -17.00 -1.30 -48.82
C VAL A 152 -17.61 -2.09 -47.66
N GLU A 153 -18.04 -3.35 -47.89
CA GLU A 153 -18.56 -4.24 -46.84
C GLU A 153 -17.50 -4.61 -45.79
N ASP A 154 -16.27 -4.92 -46.23
CA ASP A 154 -15.16 -5.20 -45.33
C ASP A 154 -14.73 -3.95 -44.53
N GLN A 155 -14.83 -2.76 -45.14
CA GLN A 155 -14.59 -1.49 -44.44
C GLN A 155 -15.66 -1.21 -43.38
N LEU A 156 -16.93 -1.46 -43.69
CA LEU A 156 -18.05 -1.34 -42.75
C LEU A 156 -17.90 -2.29 -41.56
N GLY A 157 -17.59 -3.56 -41.80
CA GLY A 157 -17.36 -4.55 -40.74
C GLY A 157 -16.20 -4.17 -39.82
N ARG A 158 -15.08 -3.67 -40.38
CA ARG A 158 -13.95 -3.17 -39.59
C ARG A 158 -14.30 -1.94 -38.76
N ASN A 159 -15.05 -1.00 -39.33
CA ASN A 159 -15.51 0.19 -38.61
C ASN A 159 -16.43 -0.17 -37.45
N GLN A 160 -17.35 -1.13 -37.62
CA GLN A 160 -18.20 -1.62 -36.53
C GLN A 160 -17.39 -2.26 -35.40
N ASN A 161 -16.38 -3.06 -35.73
CA ASN A 161 -15.49 -3.66 -34.74
C ASN A 161 -14.71 -2.59 -33.95
N ILE A 162 -14.12 -1.61 -34.66
CA ILE A 162 -13.42 -0.48 -34.02
C ILE A 162 -14.35 0.30 -33.09
N GLN A 163 -15.62 0.52 -33.49
CA GLN A 163 -16.60 1.19 -32.63
C GLN A 163 -16.92 0.39 -31.37
N GLN A 164 -17.04 -0.94 -31.46
CA GLN A 164 -17.27 -1.80 -30.30
C GLN A 164 -16.06 -1.78 -29.34
N GLU A 165 -14.86 -2.04 -29.86
CA GLU A 165 -13.60 -1.97 -29.09
C GLU A 165 -13.41 -0.58 -28.45
N SER A 166 -13.87 0.49 -29.13
CA SER A 166 -13.81 1.85 -28.61
C SER A 166 -14.69 2.05 -27.37
N ARG A 167 -15.86 1.40 -27.28
CA ARG A 167 -16.73 1.49 -26.09
C ARG A 167 -16.11 0.80 -24.88
N GLU A 168 -15.48 -0.35 -25.11
CA GLU A 168 -14.74 -1.09 -24.07
C GLU A 168 -13.55 -0.26 -23.58
N THR A 169 -12.77 0.30 -24.50
CA THR A 169 -11.63 1.15 -24.18
C THR A 169 -12.05 2.43 -23.44
N GLN A 170 -13.16 3.05 -23.81
CA GLN A 170 -13.72 4.20 -23.09
C GLN A 170 -14.06 3.84 -21.63
N THR A 171 -14.56 2.64 -21.38
CA THR A 171 -14.87 2.16 -20.02
C THR A 171 -13.59 2.06 -19.17
N ILE A 172 -12.50 1.57 -19.77
CA ILE A 172 -11.18 1.51 -19.13
C ILE A 172 -10.67 2.92 -18.83
N ILE A 173 -10.73 3.85 -19.79
CA ILE A 173 -10.31 5.25 -19.61
C ILE A 173 -11.09 5.94 -18.49
N ASN A 174 -12.42 5.72 -18.42
CA ASN A 174 -13.25 6.26 -17.35
C ASN A 174 -12.87 5.71 -15.97
N ARG A 175 -12.47 4.43 -15.90
CA ARG A 175 -11.95 3.83 -14.67
C ARG A 175 -10.61 4.45 -14.29
N LEU A 176 -9.66 4.54 -15.22
CA LEU A 176 -8.34 5.16 -15.00
C LEU A 176 -8.46 6.61 -14.50
N ASN A 177 -9.38 7.39 -15.06
CA ASN A 177 -9.65 8.76 -14.60
C ASN A 177 -10.18 8.85 -13.16
N ARG A 178 -10.84 7.80 -12.65
CA ARG A 178 -11.23 7.72 -11.23
C ARG A 178 -10.05 7.24 -10.38
N ASP A 179 -9.40 6.15 -10.81
CA ASP A 179 -8.28 5.54 -10.09
C ASP A 179 -7.17 6.57 -9.81
N ILE A 180 -6.86 7.45 -10.76
CA ILE A 180 -5.82 8.48 -10.55
C ILE A 180 -6.17 9.50 -9.45
N ILE A 181 -7.45 9.84 -9.29
CA ILE A 181 -7.89 10.74 -8.22
C ILE A 181 -7.63 10.08 -6.86
N ASP A 182 -7.88 8.79 -6.75
CA ASP A 182 -7.67 8.04 -5.52
C ASP A 182 -6.20 7.78 -5.24
N ILE A 183 -5.42 7.33 -6.24
CA ILE A 183 -3.98 7.11 -6.10
C ILE A 183 -3.27 8.39 -5.65
N THR A 184 -3.59 9.54 -6.26
CA THR A 184 -2.87 10.80 -6.00
C THR A 184 -3.09 11.38 -4.59
N LYS A 185 -3.98 10.80 -3.78
CA LYS A 185 -4.15 11.15 -2.35
C LYS A 185 -3.09 10.52 -1.45
N ASP A 186 -2.58 9.36 -1.83
CA ASP A 186 -1.77 8.49 -0.95
C ASP A 186 -0.31 8.33 -1.42
N VAL A 187 0.03 8.84 -2.60
CA VAL A 187 1.40 8.85 -3.15
C VAL A 187 2.08 10.19 -2.94
N ASP A 188 3.39 10.24 -3.13
CA ASP A 188 4.10 11.52 -3.11
C ASP A 188 3.79 12.41 -4.33
N GLU A 189 4.10 13.70 -4.19
CA GLU A 189 3.77 14.70 -5.21
C GLU A 189 4.50 14.45 -6.55
N SER A 190 5.70 13.86 -6.52
CA SER A 190 6.44 13.49 -7.73
C SER A 190 5.72 12.40 -8.53
N LEU A 191 5.32 11.31 -7.86
CA LEU A 191 4.58 10.22 -8.46
C LEU A 191 3.20 10.70 -8.90
N ALA A 192 2.51 11.48 -8.07
CA ALA A 192 1.22 12.05 -8.42
C ALA A 192 1.28 12.88 -9.71
N ARG A 193 2.29 13.74 -9.85
CA ARG A 193 2.50 14.56 -11.04
C ARG A 193 2.77 13.71 -12.28
N ARG A 194 3.63 12.70 -12.17
CA ARG A 194 3.93 11.76 -13.25
C ARG A 194 2.66 11.07 -13.75
N LEU A 195 1.88 10.48 -12.84
CA LEU A 195 0.65 9.77 -13.19
C LEU A 195 -0.37 10.70 -13.86
N ARG A 196 -0.51 11.95 -13.35
CA ARG A 196 -1.45 12.94 -13.93
C ARG A 196 -1.07 13.31 -15.34
N GLU A 197 0.23 13.46 -15.60
CA GLU A 197 0.74 13.75 -16.92
C GLU A 197 0.53 12.58 -17.89
N ASP A 198 0.82 11.35 -17.45
CA ASP A 198 0.54 10.15 -18.25
C ASP A 198 -0.95 10.06 -18.62
N MET A 199 -1.86 10.32 -17.66
CA MET A 199 -3.29 10.29 -17.90
C MET A 199 -3.75 11.42 -18.85
N ARG A 200 -3.16 12.62 -18.74
CA ARG A 200 -3.40 13.73 -19.66
C ARG A 200 -3.04 13.33 -21.10
N ILE A 201 -1.87 12.74 -21.30
CA ILE A 201 -1.40 12.28 -22.62
C ILE A 201 -2.34 11.21 -23.19
N ILE A 202 -2.83 10.27 -22.37
CA ILE A 202 -3.79 9.26 -22.80
C ILE A 202 -5.12 9.89 -23.21
N ASN A 203 -5.68 10.78 -22.38
CA ASN A 203 -6.94 11.45 -22.68
C ASN A 203 -6.84 12.25 -24.00
N GLU A 204 -5.74 12.97 -24.22
CA GLU A 204 -5.51 13.69 -25.47
C GLU A 204 -5.39 12.76 -26.68
N SER A 205 -4.63 11.67 -26.55
CA SER A 205 -4.46 10.68 -27.61
C SER A 205 -5.78 10.00 -27.97
N TRP A 206 -6.59 9.72 -26.95
CA TRP A 206 -7.94 9.17 -27.10
C TRP A 206 -8.87 10.15 -27.83
N SER A 207 -8.93 11.42 -27.39
CA SER A 207 -9.75 12.43 -28.04
C SER A 207 -9.38 12.60 -29.51
N ARG A 208 -8.08 12.64 -29.85
CA ARG A 208 -7.61 12.69 -31.25
C ARG A 208 -8.09 11.47 -32.04
N PHE A 209 -7.95 10.26 -31.49
CA PHE A 209 -8.41 9.04 -32.13
C PHE A 209 -9.91 9.08 -32.43
N ILE A 210 -10.75 9.47 -31.46
CA ILE A 210 -12.20 9.54 -31.64
C ILE A 210 -12.58 10.55 -32.72
N SER A 211 -11.93 11.72 -32.75
CA SER A 211 -12.12 12.70 -33.82
C SER A 211 -11.74 12.14 -35.20
N SER A 212 -10.57 11.48 -35.32
CA SER A 212 -10.12 10.88 -36.57
C SER A 212 -11.03 9.73 -37.03
N SER A 213 -11.49 8.88 -36.11
CA SER A 213 -12.41 7.78 -36.42
C SER A 213 -13.75 8.29 -36.93
N LYS A 214 -14.30 9.35 -36.33
CA LYS A 214 -15.56 9.96 -36.78
C LYS A 214 -15.43 10.55 -38.19
N ALA A 215 -14.35 11.28 -38.46
CA ALA A 215 -14.07 11.82 -39.79
C ALA A 215 -13.92 10.70 -40.84
N HIS A 216 -13.25 9.60 -40.48
CA HIS A 216 -13.11 8.45 -41.37
C HIS A 216 -14.46 7.78 -41.68
N SER A 217 -15.31 7.56 -40.67
CA SER A 217 -16.65 6.99 -40.90
C SER A 217 -17.54 7.85 -41.79
N GLN A 218 -17.44 9.18 -41.69
CA GLN A 218 -18.18 10.12 -42.56
C GLN A 218 -17.74 10.08 -44.02
N ASN A 219 -16.48 9.73 -44.29
CA ASN A 219 -15.93 9.65 -45.65
C ASN A 219 -16.20 8.30 -46.34
N VAL A 220 -16.63 7.28 -45.58
CA VAL A 220 -16.94 5.92 -46.09
C VAL A 220 -18.44 5.75 -46.41
N GLN A 221 -19.29 6.64 -45.88
CA GLN A 221 -20.73 6.74 -46.23
C GLN A 221 -20.95 7.55 -47.50
#